data_AF-A0A081PEK1-F1
#
_entry.id   AF-A0A081PEK1-F1
#
_cell.length_a   1.000
_cell.length_b   1.000
_cell.length_c   1.000
_cell.angle_alpha   90.00
_cell.angle_beta   90.00
_cell.angle_gamma   90.00
#
_symmetry.space_group_name_H-M   'P 1'
#
loop_
_entity.id
_entity.type
_entity.pdbx_description
1 polymer ?
#
loop_
_entity_poly.entity_id
_entity_poly.type
_entity_poly.pdbx_seq_one_letter_code
_entity_poly.pdbx_strand_id
1 'polypeptide(L)'
;MHNAISQSTETKYFNDVTTTHLPIDADAHTLDVVLADVNGDGHLDAILALESLPNRLYLNDGTGKFIWKKGVFAEKSHDTEHVRAGDFDKDGHLDIIFVAEDDQNHEFYLGNGDGTFRNVSERLPAKSEANGLDIGDVNGDGLLDIIVGNTGPTPQNFLWINNPEKPGNFIDYTRKGLPAIRTETQSVKLSDLNGDGFLDLIAGNEVPPNRLFFNDGKGHFTEHPEKLDLLAPLHTREVLTFDANGDGHPDILFLNLTSNGGKFEKDPTTRLLINDGKGNFKDETAKRIPKQTYSSYAGAIFDFNHDGSPDIILSAIKIPPFEAMQVQALQNDGKGNFKLVTDQVIPASTVGRSWGIAVGDVNGDGKPDIFIGQWGTQARLLLGK
;
A
#
# COMPACT_ATOMS: atom_id res chain seq x y z
N MET A 1 23.43 24.40 -16.25
CA MET A 1 23.35 23.20 -17.13
C MET A 1 23.91 22.04 -16.34
N HIS A 2 23.06 21.32 -15.62
CA HIS A 2 23.47 20.08 -14.97
C HIS A 2 23.59 19.01 -16.05
N ASN A 3 24.76 18.40 -16.16
CA ASN A 3 24.97 17.20 -16.96
C ASN A 3 24.04 16.11 -16.44
N ALA A 4 22.95 15.84 -17.15
CA ALA A 4 22.17 14.63 -17.00
C ALA A 4 23.05 13.47 -17.48
N ILE A 5 23.77 12.83 -16.56
CA ILE A 5 24.25 11.48 -16.80
C ILE A 5 22.99 10.65 -17.03
N SER A 6 22.81 10.14 -18.25
CA SER A 6 21.74 9.21 -18.59
C SER A 6 21.77 8.06 -17.57
N GLN A 7 20.85 8.05 -16.61
CA GLN A 7 20.72 6.95 -15.66
C GLN A 7 20.29 5.70 -16.44
N SER A 8 20.79 4.52 -16.03
CA SER A 8 20.40 3.27 -16.68
C SER A 8 18.90 3.05 -16.50
N THR A 9 18.20 2.85 -17.62
CA THR A 9 16.76 2.51 -17.66
C THR A 9 16.54 1.00 -17.66
N GLU A 10 17.59 0.19 -17.75
CA GLU A 10 17.48 -1.26 -17.80
C GLU A 10 18.32 -1.95 -16.74
N THR A 11 17.82 -3.10 -16.30
CA THR A 11 18.52 -4.09 -15.48
C THR A 11 18.29 -5.50 -16.04
N LYS A 12 18.69 -6.52 -15.26
CA LYS A 12 18.42 -7.92 -15.59
C LYS A 12 16.92 -8.21 -15.60
N TYR A 13 16.16 -7.63 -14.67
CA TYR A 13 14.76 -8.00 -14.41
C TYR A 13 13.75 -6.97 -14.90
N PHE A 14 14.14 -5.71 -15.10
CA PHE A 14 13.21 -4.64 -15.43
C PHE A 14 13.73 -3.69 -16.51
N ASN A 15 12.79 -3.13 -17.27
CA ASN A 15 13.01 -2.01 -18.17
C ASN A 15 12.08 -0.84 -17.78
N ASP A 16 12.65 0.32 -17.53
CA ASP A 16 11.89 1.56 -17.30
C ASP A 16 11.37 2.11 -18.63
N VAL A 17 10.06 2.01 -18.81
CA VAL A 17 9.36 2.41 -20.03
C VAL A 17 8.54 3.70 -19.85
N THR A 18 8.70 4.38 -18.72
CA THR A 18 7.89 5.51 -18.27
C THR A 18 7.60 6.53 -19.37
N THR A 19 8.63 6.97 -20.11
CA THR A 19 8.53 8.05 -21.10
C THR A 19 7.72 7.70 -22.34
N THR A 20 7.44 6.42 -22.56
CA THR A 20 6.71 5.92 -23.74
C THR A 20 5.36 5.32 -23.39
N HIS A 21 5.18 4.91 -22.12
CA HIS A 21 4.03 4.15 -21.67
C HIS A 21 3.16 4.87 -20.64
N LEU A 22 3.65 5.93 -19.98
CA LEU A 22 2.83 6.74 -19.07
C LEU A 22 2.51 8.13 -19.63
N PRO A 23 1.33 8.68 -19.32
CA PRO A 23 1.08 10.11 -19.45
C PRO A 23 2.13 10.92 -18.69
N ILE A 24 2.62 12.01 -19.29
CA ILE A 24 3.52 12.94 -18.62
C ILE A 24 2.72 13.78 -17.63
N ASP A 25 2.95 13.55 -16.35
CA ASP A 25 2.31 14.19 -15.21
C ASP A 25 3.33 14.26 -14.06
N ALA A 26 4.42 15.02 -14.28
CA ALA A 26 5.55 15.07 -13.35
C ALA A 26 5.22 15.73 -11.99
N ASP A 27 4.12 16.48 -11.96
CA ASP A 27 3.62 17.19 -10.78
C ASP A 27 2.53 16.36 -10.06
N ALA A 28 2.29 15.10 -10.44
CA ALA A 28 1.16 14.30 -9.96
C ALA A 28 1.22 13.94 -8.46
N HIS A 29 2.34 14.06 -7.76
CA HIS A 29 2.44 13.68 -6.32
C HIS A 29 1.69 12.37 -5.96
N THR A 30 1.98 11.30 -6.69
CA THR A 30 1.25 10.03 -6.55
C THR A 30 1.67 9.32 -5.27
N LEU A 31 0.74 9.21 -4.32
CA LEU A 31 0.97 8.64 -2.99
C LEU A 31 0.68 7.14 -2.94
N ASP A 32 -0.39 6.69 -3.61
CA ASP A 32 -0.74 5.26 -3.70
C ASP A 32 -1.25 4.91 -5.11
N VAL A 33 -1.12 3.65 -5.49
CA VAL A 33 -1.52 3.13 -6.81
C VAL A 33 -2.18 1.77 -6.65
N VAL A 34 -3.31 1.58 -7.33
CA VAL A 34 -3.94 0.27 -7.53
C VAL A 34 -3.91 -0.07 -9.01
N LEU A 35 -3.53 -1.33 -9.32
CA LEU A 35 -3.65 -1.91 -10.65
C LEU A 35 -4.86 -2.84 -10.69
N ALA A 36 -5.85 -2.55 -11.54
CA ALA A 36 -7.10 -3.30 -11.62
C ALA A 36 -7.78 -3.13 -12.97
N ASP A 37 -8.44 -4.17 -13.49
CA ASP A 37 -9.28 -4.07 -14.69
C ASP A 37 -10.63 -3.44 -14.32
N VAL A 38 -10.78 -2.12 -14.53
CA VAL A 38 -12.00 -1.38 -14.17
C VAL A 38 -12.98 -1.24 -15.33
N ASN A 39 -12.61 -1.74 -16.51
CA ASN A 39 -13.37 -1.54 -17.75
C ASN A 39 -13.77 -2.86 -18.45
N GLY A 40 -13.36 -4.00 -17.89
CA GLY A 40 -13.72 -5.34 -18.32
C GLY A 40 -13.01 -5.80 -19.61
N ASP A 41 -11.93 -5.15 -20.02
CA ASP A 41 -11.16 -5.52 -21.23
C ASP A 41 -10.11 -6.61 -20.99
N GLY A 42 -9.90 -7.02 -19.73
CA GLY A 42 -8.93 -8.03 -19.33
C GLY A 42 -7.53 -7.48 -19.09
N HIS A 43 -7.34 -6.16 -19.06
CA HIS A 43 -6.07 -5.51 -18.83
C HIS A 43 -6.09 -4.68 -17.55
N LEU A 44 -4.99 -4.71 -16.79
CA LEU A 44 -4.87 -3.91 -15.58
C LEU A 44 -4.74 -2.43 -15.94
N ASP A 45 -5.70 -1.62 -15.49
CA ASP A 45 -5.65 -0.16 -15.49
C ASP A 45 -4.98 0.36 -14.20
N ALA A 46 -4.56 1.63 -14.17
CA ALA A 46 -3.95 2.23 -12.98
C ALA A 46 -4.83 3.33 -12.38
N ILE A 47 -5.13 3.20 -11.10
CA ILE A 47 -5.86 4.18 -10.30
C ILE A 47 -4.88 4.80 -9.30
N LEU A 48 -4.73 6.12 -9.35
CA LEU A 48 -3.72 6.83 -8.58
C LEU A 48 -4.39 7.73 -7.54
N ALA A 49 -3.96 7.61 -6.28
CA ALA A 49 -4.21 8.55 -5.19
C ALA A 49 -3.17 9.67 -5.22
N LEU A 50 -3.61 10.93 -5.22
CA LEU A 50 -2.72 12.09 -5.39
C LEU A 50 -2.82 13.08 -4.23
N GLU A 51 -1.66 13.59 -3.83
CA GLU A 51 -1.54 14.73 -2.91
C GLU A 51 -1.87 16.04 -3.65
N SER A 52 -2.72 16.88 -3.06
CA SER A 52 -3.04 18.24 -3.55
C SER A 52 -3.59 18.35 -5.00
N LEU A 53 -3.97 17.26 -5.63
CA LEU A 53 -4.50 17.20 -7.00
C LEU A 53 -5.67 16.21 -7.08
N PRO A 54 -6.54 16.30 -8.12
CA PRO A 54 -7.58 15.29 -8.32
C PRO A 54 -7.00 13.86 -8.44
N ASN A 55 -7.78 12.82 -8.19
CA ASN A 55 -7.30 11.44 -8.42
C ASN A 55 -7.22 11.11 -9.93
N ARG A 56 -6.41 10.12 -10.35
CA ARG A 56 -6.25 9.77 -11.79
C ARG A 56 -6.73 8.35 -12.08
N LEU A 57 -7.39 8.19 -13.23
CA LEU A 57 -7.57 6.90 -13.88
C LEU A 57 -6.77 6.86 -15.18
N TYR A 58 -5.84 5.93 -15.27
CA TYR A 58 -5.04 5.65 -16.45
C TYR A 58 -5.51 4.32 -17.04
N LEU A 59 -6.09 4.34 -18.24
CA LEU A 59 -6.51 3.13 -18.95
C LEU A 59 -5.36 2.54 -19.74
N ASN A 60 -5.20 1.23 -19.67
CA ASN A 60 -4.18 0.47 -20.35
C ASN A 60 -4.70 -0.07 -21.69
N ASP A 61 -3.87 -0.07 -22.74
CA ASP A 61 -4.22 -0.66 -24.04
C ASP A 61 -3.88 -2.17 -24.16
N GLY A 62 -3.51 -2.78 -23.04
CA GLY A 62 -3.08 -4.18 -22.94
C GLY A 62 -1.61 -4.43 -23.24
N THR A 63 -0.86 -3.40 -23.66
CA THR A 63 0.59 -3.48 -23.89
C THR A 63 1.42 -2.82 -22.78
N GLY A 64 0.75 -2.42 -21.69
CA GLY A 64 1.33 -1.62 -20.62
C GLY A 64 1.39 -0.13 -20.97
N LYS A 65 0.74 0.31 -22.06
CA LYS A 65 0.71 1.71 -22.46
C LYS A 65 -0.59 2.34 -21.99
N PHE A 66 -0.44 3.38 -21.17
CA PHE A 66 -1.53 4.03 -20.46
C PHE A 66 -1.95 5.35 -21.10
N ILE A 67 -3.26 5.61 -21.08
CA ILE A 67 -3.86 6.91 -21.41
C ILE A 67 -4.63 7.45 -20.20
N TRP A 68 -4.50 8.75 -19.93
CA TRP A 68 -5.28 9.37 -18.85
C TRP A 68 -6.73 9.60 -19.27
N LYS A 69 -7.67 8.88 -18.66
CA LYS A 69 -9.12 9.14 -18.77
C LYS A 69 -9.52 10.26 -17.80
N LYS A 70 -9.73 11.46 -18.33
CA LYS A 70 -10.09 12.66 -17.56
C LYS A 70 -11.57 12.72 -17.21
N GLY A 71 -11.93 13.50 -16.19
CA GLY A 71 -13.33 13.71 -15.80
C GLY A 71 -13.98 12.51 -15.10
N VAL A 72 -13.16 11.60 -14.57
CA VAL A 72 -13.64 10.35 -13.93
C VAL A 72 -13.87 10.56 -12.43
N PHE A 73 -12.88 11.11 -11.73
CA PHE A 73 -12.93 11.42 -10.30
C PHE A 73 -13.20 12.91 -10.06
N ALA A 74 -13.37 13.33 -8.80
CA ALA A 74 -13.72 14.70 -8.47
C ALA A 74 -12.61 15.65 -8.92
N GLU A 75 -12.96 16.71 -9.67
CA GLU A 75 -11.99 17.68 -10.21
C GLU A 75 -11.41 18.63 -9.14
N LYS A 76 -11.76 18.46 -7.87
CA LYS A 76 -11.22 19.26 -6.78
C LYS A 76 -9.89 18.66 -6.34
N SER A 77 -8.93 19.52 -6.00
CA SER A 77 -7.72 19.09 -5.29
C SER A 77 -8.08 18.53 -3.92
N HIS A 78 -7.63 17.31 -3.68
CA HIS A 78 -7.74 16.58 -2.42
C HIS A 78 -6.35 16.16 -1.97
N ASP A 79 -6.21 15.90 -0.69
CA ASP A 79 -4.98 15.39 -0.11
C ASP A 79 -5.13 13.87 0.08
N THR A 80 -5.10 13.14 -1.05
CA THR A 80 -5.50 11.73 -1.08
C THR A 80 -4.29 10.84 -0.82
N GLU A 81 -4.34 10.09 0.28
CA GLU A 81 -3.23 9.24 0.74
C GLU A 81 -3.30 7.82 0.14
N HIS A 82 -4.48 7.21 0.14
CA HIS A 82 -4.64 5.80 -0.23
C HIS A 82 -5.85 5.54 -1.11
N VAL A 83 -5.74 4.47 -1.90
CA VAL A 83 -6.81 3.97 -2.77
C VAL A 83 -6.96 2.45 -2.68
N ARG A 84 -8.20 1.95 -2.70
CA ARG A 84 -8.50 0.53 -2.87
C ARG A 84 -9.61 0.33 -3.90
N ALA A 85 -9.56 -0.81 -4.58
CA ALA A 85 -10.58 -1.25 -5.53
C ALA A 85 -11.22 -2.56 -5.06
N GLY A 86 -12.54 -2.68 -5.20
CA GLY A 86 -13.30 -3.88 -4.83
C GLY A 86 -14.76 -3.75 -5.23
N ASP A 87 -15.47 -4.86 -5.39
CA ASP A 87 -16.91 -4.86 -5.67
C ASP A 87 -17.68 -4.74 -4.34
N PHE A 88 -18.01 -3.51 -3.92
CA PHE A 88 -18.67 -3.28 -2.63
C PHE A 88 -20.18 -3.43 -2.71
N ASP A 89 -20.80 -3.27 -3.87
CA ASP A 89 -22.26 -3.41 -4.03
C ASP A 89 -22.72 -4.74 -4.67
N LYS A 90 -21.76 -5.64 -4.98
CA LYS A 90 -21.96 -6.98 -5.54
C LYS A 90 -22.62 -6.97 -6.92
N ASP A 91 -22.37 -5.94 -7.72
CA ASP A 91 -22.88 -5.86 -9.08
C ASP A 91 -21.94 -6.51 -10.13
N GLY A 92 -20.75 -6.95 -9.70
CA GLY A 92 -19.74 -7.57 -10.55
C GLY A 92 -18.77 -6.58 -11.20
N HIS A 93 -18.82 -5.30 -10.83
CA HIS A 93 -17.90 -4.27 -11.27
C HIS A 93 -17.01 -3.78 -10.12
N LEU A 94 -15.79 -3.35 -10.44
CA LEU A 94 -14.91 -2.78 -9.44
C LEU A 94 -15.30 -1.36 -9.12
N ASP A 95 -15.51 -1.08 -7.84
CA ASP A 95 -15.69 0.23 -7.26
C ASP A 95 -14.36 0.73 -6.68
N ILE A 96 -14.28 2.03 -6.39
CA ILE A 96 -13.06 2.67 -5.89
C ILE A 96 -13.36 3.48 -4.63
N ILE A 97 -12.55 3.29 -3.59
CA ILE A 97 -12.51 4.16 -2.41
C ILE A 97 -11.14 4.84 -2.30
N PHE A 98 -11.19 6.14 -2.05
CA PHE A 98 -10.06 6.99 -1.70
C PHE A 98 -10.22 7.53 -0.28
N VAL A 99 -9.14 7.54 0.48
CA VAL A 99 -9.09 8.26 1.77
C VAL A 99 -8.11 9.42 1.71
N ALA A 100 -8.35 10.44 2.52
CA ALA A 100 -7.68 11.73 2.43
C ALA A 100 -7.30 12.22 3.82
N GLU A 101 -6.16 12.89 3.94
CA GLU A 101 -5.65 13.46 5.19
C GLU A 101 -6.22 14.87 5.41
N ASP A 102 -5.57 15.92 4.88
CA ASP A 102 -5.79 17.30 5.33
C ASP A 102 -7.22 17.81 5.15
N ASP A 103 -7.85 17.52 4.02
CA ASP A 103 -9.18 18.05 3.71
C ASP A 103 -10.33 17.10 4.13
N GLN A 104 -9.97 15.93 4.65
CA GLN A 104 -10.83 14.89 5.22
C GLN A 104 -11.95 14.42 4.29
N ASN A 105 -11.85 14.68 2.98
CA ASN A 105 -12.88 14.34 2.00
C ASN A 105 -12.53 13.02 1.33
N HIS A 106 -12.90 11.92 1.98
CA HIS A 106 -12.87 10.59 1.38
C HIS A 106 -13.81 10.53 0.18
N GLU A 107 -13.40 9.81 -0.86
CA GLU A 107 -14.19 9.65 -2.07
C GLU A 107 -14.58 8.18 -2.27
N PHE A 108 -15.83 7.92 -2.65
CA PHE A 108 -16.29 6.57 -2.94
C PHE A 108 -17.09 6.56 -4.25
N TYR A 109 -16.76 5.61 -5.12
CA TYR A 109 -17.19 5.56 -6.51
C TYR A 109 -17.67 4.17 -6.87
N LEU A 110 -18.93 4.03 -7.28
CA LEU A 110 -19.40 2.77 -7.85
C LEU A 110 -19.04 2.68 -9.33
N GLY A 111 -18.46 1.56 -9.75
CA GLY A 111 -18.05 1.30 -11.12
C GLY A 111 -19.22 0.88 -12.01
N ASN A 112 -19.21 1.29 -13.28
CA ASN A 112 -20.18 0.80 -14.27
C ASN A 112 -19.59 -0.32 -15.15
N GLY A 113 -18.39 -0.80 -14.85
CA GLY A 113 -17.69 -1.83 -15.62
C GLY A 113 -17.14 -1.40 -16.98
N ASP A 114 -17.19 -0.11 -17.32
CA ASP A 114 -16.66 0.47 -18.57
C ASP A 114 -15.60 1.56 -18.31
N GLY A 115 -15.01 1.52 -17.11
CA GLY A 115 -14.10 2.54 -16.58
C GLY A 115 -14.78 3.90 -16.35
N THR A 116 -16.11 3.96 -16.27
CA THR A 116 -16.84 5.12 -15.75
C THR A 116 -17.39 4.82 -14.35
N PHE A 117 -17.60 5.88 -13.57
CA PHE A 117 -17.91 5.75 -12.16
C PHE A 117 -18.99 6.73 -11.73
N ARG A 118 -19.75 6.36 -10.69
CA ARG A 118 -20.74 7.21 -10.03
C ARG A 118 -20.25 7.55 -8.62
N ASN A 119 -19.99 8.82 -8.36
CA ASN A 119 -19.66 9.31 -7.02
C ASN A 119 -20.84 9.04 -6.06
N VAL A 120 -20.52 8.38 -4.95
CA VAL A 120 -21.41 8.03 -3.85
C VAL A 120 -20.73 8.29 -2.50
N SER A 121 -19.84 9.28 -2.43
CA SER A 121 -19.08 9.62 -1.22
C SER A 121 -19.98 9.90 -0.01
N GLU A 122 -21.23 10.30 -0.22
CA GLU A 122 -22.22 10.51 0.85
C GLU A 122 -22.59 9.22 1.61
N ARG A 123 -22.23 8.05 1.09
CA ARG A 123 -22.46 6.75 1.72
C ARG A 123 -21.37 6.36 2.72
N LEU A 124 -20.27 7.12 2.79
CA LEU A 124 -19.25 6.92 3.81
C LEU A 124 -19.71 7.52 5.14
N PRO A 125 -19.58 6.82 6.28
CA PRO A 125 -20.19 7.24 7.54
C PRO A 125 -19.55 8.46 8.21
N ALA A 126 -18.27 8.74 7.91
CA ALA A 126 -17.50 9.76 8.59
C ALA A 126 -16.41 10.37 7.70
N LYS A 127 -15.89 11.51 8.15
CA LYS A 127 -14.66 12.15 7.67
C LYS A 127 -13.55 11.93 8.69
N SER A 128 -12.31 11.91 8.23
CA SER A 128 -11.13 11.77 9.09
C SER A 128 -9.86 12.26 8.39
N GLU A 129 -8.80 12.52 9.15
CA GLU A 129 -7.44 12.68 8.60
C GLU A 129 -6.88 11.27 8.43
N ALA A 130 -7.09 10.70 7.25
CA ALA A 130 -6.87 9.27 7.00
C ALA A 130 -5.58 9.01 6.23
N ASN A 131 -4.72 8.19 6.84
CA ASN A 131 -3.45 7.74 6.25
C ASN A 131 -3.38 6.21 6.10
N GLY A 132 -4.39 5.45 6.53
CA GLY A 132 -4.40 4.01 6.34
C GLY A 132 -5.71 3.56 5.73
N LEU A 133 -5.66 2.59 4.82
CA LEU A 133 -6.85 2.01 4.20
C LEU A 133 -6.61 0.54 3.87
N ASP A 134 -7.51 -0.33 4.32
CA ASP A 134 -7.60 -1.69 3.80
C ASP A 134 -9.05 -2.17 3.79
N ILE A 135 -9.33 -3.16 2.95
CA ILE A 135 -10.67 -3.67 2.71
C ILE A 135 -10.71 -5.20 2.81
N GLY A 136 -11.82 -5.73 3.31
CA GLY A 136 -12.00 -7.17 3.46
C GLY A 136 -13.30 -7.50 4.19
N ASP A 137 -13.82 -8.72 3.99
CA ASP A 137 -14.97 -9.22 4.76
C ASP A 137 -14.51 -9.59 6.18
N VAL A 138 -14.74 -8.69 7.14
CA VAL A 138 -14.29 -8.91 8.52
C VAL A 138 -15.38 -9.54 9.40
N ASN A 139 -16.61 -9.69 8.89
CA ASN A 139 -17.74 -10.15 9.67
C ASN A 139 -18.39 -11.46 9.14
N GLY A 140 -17.88 -11.98 8.02
CA GLY A 140 -18.30 -13.23 7.39
C GLY A 140 -19.62 -13.15 6.62
N ASP A 141 -20.12 -11.97 6.26
CA ASP A 141 -21.36 -11.80 5.48
C ASP A 141 -21.15 -11.81 3.96
N GLY A 142 -19.89 -11.94 3.54
CA GLY A 142 -19.43 -12.00 2.16
C GLY A 142 -19.35 -10.64 1.48
N LEU A 143 -19.53 -9.52 2.17
CA LEU A 143 -19.34 -8.17 1.62
C LEU A 143 -17.99 -7.59 2.07
N LEU A 144 -17.38 -6.76 1.22
CA LEU A 144 -16.16 -6.06 1.59
C LEU A 144 -16.48 -4.93 2.57
N ASP A 145 -15.86 -4.99 3.75
CA ASP A 145 -15.86 -3.93 4.76
C ASP A 145 -14.61 -3.05 4.62
N ILE A 146 -14.58 -1.94 5.36
CA ILE A 146 -13.53 -0.93 5.25
C ILE A 146 -12.94 -0.61 6.62
N ILE A 147 -11.60 -0.68 6.73
CA ILE A 147 -10.83 -0.15 7.86
C ILE A 147 -10.10 1.12 7.41
N VAL A 148 -10.21 2.19 8.21
CA VAL A 148 -9.49 3.44 7.98
C VAL A 148 -8.58 3.75 9.17
N GLY A 149 -7.29 3.92 8.90
CA GLY A 149 -6.29 4.43 9.82
C GLY A 149 -6.35 5.96 9.89
N ASN A 150 -6.43 6.52 11.10
CA ASN A 150 -6.67 7.95 11.34
C ASN A 150 -5.52 8.58 12.14
N THR A 151 -5.08 9.76 11.73
CA THR A 151 -3.99 10.55 12.33
C THR A 151 -4.47 11.86 12.94
N GLY A 152 -5.76 12.19 12.80
CA GLY A 152 -6.28 13.48 13.22
C GLY A 152 -6.27 13.74 14.72
N PRO A 153 -6.74 14.92 15.18
CA PRO A 153 -6.66 15.35 16.59
C PRO A 153 -7.29 14.39 17.60
N THR A 154 -8.20 13.53 17.14
CA THR A 154 -8.73 12.39 17.88
C THR A 154 -8.53 11.12 17.06
N PRO A 155 -7.33 10.50 17.09
CA PRO A 155 -6.90 9.51 16.11
C PRO A 155 -7.45 8.11 16.43
N GLN A 156 -8.77 7.99 16.43
CA GLN A 156 -9.48 6.71 16.49
C GLN A 156 -9.59 6.15 15.06
N ASN A 157 -9.15 4.91 14.85
CA ASN A 157 -9.37 4.20 13.60
C ASN A 157 -10.84 3.86 13.40
N PHE A 158 -11.28 3.77 12.15
CA PHE A 158 -12.67 3.48 11.82
C PHE A 158 -12.82 2.06 11.26
N LEU A 159 -13.95 1.43 11.61
CA LEU A 159 -14.44 0.22 10.97
C LEU A 159 -15.83 0.52 10.42
N TRP A 160 -15.97 0.41 9.11
CA TRP A 160 -17.21 0.61 8.40
C TRP A 160 -17.65 -0.72 7.78
N ILE A 161 -18.76 -1.23 8.29
CA ILE A 161 -19.33 -2.50 7.82
C ILE A 161 -20.27 -2.20 6.65
N ASN A 162 -20.14 -2.98 5.59
CA ASN A 162 -21.00 -2.90 4.43
C ASN A 162 -22.41 -3.38 4.79
N ASN A 163 -23.45 -2.64 4.40
CA ASN A 163 -24.81 -2.96 4.81
C ASN A 163 -25.38 -4.12 3.96
N PRO A 164 -25.67 -5.29 4.54
CA PRO A 164 -26.23 -6.41 3.78
C PRO A 164 -27.64 -6.16 3.24
N GLU A 165 -28.39 -5.21 3.81
CA GLU A 165 -29.70 -4.81 3.28
C GLU A 165 -29.57 -3.87 2.07
N LYS A 166 -28.41 -3.23 1.90
CA LYS A 166 -28.13 -2.30 0.81
C LYS A 166 -26.62 -2.21 0.53
N PRO A 167 -26.03 -3.23 -0.13
CA PRO A 167 -24.61 -3.27 -0.45
C PRO A 167 -24.08 -1.97 -1.07
N GLY A 168 -22.82 -1.66 -0.77
CA GLY A 168 -22.18 -0.38 -1.13
C GLY A 168 -22.74 0.81 -0.35
N ASN A 169 -23.38 0.59 0.79
CA ASN A 169 -23.73 1.63 1.77
C ASN A 169 -23.18 1.18 3.13
N PHE A 170 -22.44 2.05 3.80
CA PHE A 170 -21.68 1.63 4.98
C PHE A 170 -22.31 2.07 6.29
N ILE A 171 -22.10 1.26 7.33
CA ILE A 171 -22.52 1.51 8.69
C ILE A 171 -21.27 1.70 9.54
N ASP A 172 -21.20 2.78 10.31
CA ASP A 172 -20.14 2.96 11.30
C ASP A 172 -20.27 1.93 12.42
N TYR A 173 -19.37 0.95 12.42
CA TYR A 173 -19.31 -0.12 13.42
C TYR A 173 -18.16 0.08 14.41
N THR A 174 -17.41 1.18 14.30
CA THR A 174 -16.18 1.47 15.04
C THR A 174 -16.32 1.22 16.55
N ARG A 175 -17.36 1.76 17.18
CA ARG A 175 -17.55 1.63 18.65
C ARG A 175 -17.86 0.20 19.11
N LYS A 176 -18.38 -0.64 18.22
CA LYS A 176 -18.73 -2.03 18.53
C LYS A 176 -17.57 -2.95 18.20
N GLY A 177 -16.93 -2.74 17.06
CA GLY A 177 -15.93 -3.64 16.51
C GLY A 177 -14.49 -3.32 16.88
N LEU A 178 -14.15 -2.07 17.20
CA LEU A 178 -12.77 -1.68 17.53
C LEU A 178 -12.67 -1.21 19.00
N PRO A 179 -11.55 -1.51 19.69
CA PRO A 179 -11.28 -0.90 20.98
C PRO A 179 -11.06 0.60 20.83
N ALA A 180 -11.45 1.37 21.86
CA ALA A 180 -11.36 2.82 21.87
C ALA A 180 -9.92 3.31 22.12
N ILE A 181 -9.05 3.06 21.15
CA ILE A 181 -7.63 3.39 21.17
C ILE A 181 -7.37 4.58 20.25
N ARG A 182 -6.58 5.53 20.75
CA ARG A 182 -6.18 6.73 19.99
C ARG A 182 -4.70 6.65 19.65
N THR A 183 -4.39 6.34 18.40
CA THR A 183 -3.03 6.30 17.86
C THR A 183 -3.00 6.82 16.45
N GLU A 184 -1.98 7.62 16.14
CA GLU A 184 -1.74 8.16 14.80
C GLU A 184 -1.37 7.01 13.85
N THR A 185 -2.39 6.46 13.19
CA THR A 185 -2.28 5.23 12.40
C THR A 185 -2.03 5.60 10.95
N GLN A 186 -0.83 5.26 10.48
CA GLN A 186 -0.33 5.55 9.15
C GLN A 186 -0.52 4.40 8.17
N SER A 187 -0.85 3.21 8.65
CA SER A 187 -1.15 2.06 7.78
C SER A 187 -1.96 1.04 8.55
N VAL A 188 -2.88 0.38 7.85
CA VAL A 188 -3.65 -0.75 8.34
C VAL A 188 -3.52 -1.89 7.35
N LYS A 189 -3.48 -3.12 7.86
CA LYS A 189 -3.43 -4.32 7.02
C LYS A 189 -4.33 -5.41 7.59
N LEU A 190 -5.13 -6.02 6.73
CA LEU A 190 -5.96 -7.18 7.03
C LEU A 190 -5.30 -8.47 6.52
N SER A 191 -5.23 -9.50 7.37
CA SER A 191 -4.72 -10.83 7.03
C SER A 191 -5.14 -11.84 8.09
N ASP A 192 -5.28 -13.13 7.78
CA ASP A 192 -5.46 -14.18 8.80
C ASP A 192 -4.09 -14.48 9.45
N LEU A 193 -3.86 -13.91 10.62
CA LEU A 193 -2.55 -13.92 11.29
C LEU A 193 -2.42 -15.03 12.30
N ASN A 194 -3.53 -15.61 12.73
CA ASN A 194 -3.58 -16.62 13.78
C ASN A 194 -4.02 -18.00 13.27
N GLY A 195 -4.48 -18.10 12.02
CA GLY A 195 -4.86 -19.33 11.34
C GLY A 195 -6.29 -19.80 11.64
N ASP A 196 -7.16 -18.91 12.13
CA ASP A 196 -8.57 -19.22 12.44
C ASP A 196 -9.52 -19.00 11.26
N GLY A 197 -9.02 -18.48 10.14
CA GLY A 197 -9.79 -18.20 8.93
C GLY A 197 -10.49 -16.84 8.92
N PHE A 198 -10.26 -15.98 9.91
CA PHE A 198 -10.79 -14.63 9.95
C PHE A 198 -9.70 -13.58 9.69
N LEU A 199 -10.07 -12.48 9.04
CA LEU A 199 -9.14 -11.38 8.83
C LEU A 199 -8.88 -10.64 10.15
N ASP A 200 -7.64 -10.71 10.61
CA ASP A 200 -7.07 -9.96 11.72
C ASP A 200 -6.54 -8.60 11.23
N LEU A 201 -6.28 -7.66 12.15
CA LEU A 201 -5.84 -6.30 11.83
C LEU A 201 -4.46 -6.02 12.43
N ILE A 202 -3.56 -5.48 11.60
CA ILE A 202 -2.33 -4.82 12.05
C ILE A 202 -2.44 -3.31 11.81
N ALA A 203 -2.05 -2.50 12.80
CA ALA A 203 -1.94 -1.06 12.66
C ALA A 203 -0.46 -0.61 12.82
N GLY A 204 0.06 0.04 11.79
CA GLY A 204 1.35 0.72 11.79
C GLY A 204 1.17 2.18 12.18
N ASN A 205 1.90 2.64 13.20
CA ASN A 205 1.72 3.96 13.80
C ASN A 205 2.93 4.87 13.62
N GLU A 206 2.68 6.17 13.44
CA GLU A 206 3.72 7.20 13.44
C GLU A 206 4.30 7.38 14.85
N VAL A 207 3.40 7.37 15.83
CA VAL A 207 3.72 7.36 17.25
C VAL A 207 3.59 5.93 17.78
N PRO A 208 4.69 5.28 18.19
CA PRO A 208 4.66 3.89 18.65
C PRO A 208 3.77 3.71 19.89
N PRO A 209 3.27 2.49 20.14
CA PRO A 209 3.63 1.24 19.47
C PRO A 209 2.74 0.94 18.24
N ASN A 210 3.23 0.08 17.32
CA ASN A 210 2.36 -0.63 16.37
C ASN A 210 1.45 -1.61 17.13
N ARG A 211 0.33 -2.01 16.53
CA ARG A 211 -0.70 -2.81 17.21
C ARG A 211 -1.17 -3.99 16.38
N LEU A 212 -1.54 -5.06 17.07
CA LEU A 212 -2.09 -6.29 16.50
C LEU A 212 -3.45 -6.53 17.15
N PHE A 213 -4.45 -6.85 16.34
CA PHE A 213 -5.79 -7.16 16.80
C PHE A 213 -6.29 -8.43 16.13
N PHE A 214 -6.84 -9.34 16.94
CA PHE A 214 -7.50 -10.54 16.41
C PHE A 214 -9.00 -10.35 16.33
N ASN A 215 -9.57 -10.86 15.25
CA ASN A 215 -10.99 -10.76 14.94
C ASN A 215 -11.75 -12.02 15.36
N ASP A 216 -12.93 -11.87 15.94
CA ASP A 216 -13.79 -13.00 16.29
C ASP A 216 -14.63 -13.57 15.13
N GLY A 217 -14.36 -13.10 13.91
CA GLY A 217 -15.09 -13.42 12.69
C GLY A 217 -16.44 -12.69 12.55
N LYS A 218 -16.74 -11.75 13.44
CA LYS A 218 -17.96 -10.92 13.42
C LYS A 218 -17.63 -9.43 13.42
N GLY A 219 -16.39 -9.09 13.07
CA GLY A 219 -15.86 -7.73 13.09
C GLY A 219 -15.61 -7.19 14.50
N HIS A 220 -15.45 -8.05 15.53
CA HIS A 220 -15.01 -7.61 16.86
C HIS A 220 -13.52 -7.91 17.05
N PHE A 221 -12.72 -6.86 17.07
CA PHE A 221 -11.28 -6.91 17.19
C PHE A 221 -10.84 -6.75 18.64
N THR A 222 -9.98 -7.65 19.10
CA THR A 222 -9.34 -7.61 20.43
C THR A 222 -7.84 -7.39 20.28
N GLU A 223 -7.28 -6.43 21.01
CA GLU A 223 -5.85 -6.12 20.94
C GLU A 223 -5.01 -7.20 21.65
N HIS A 224 -3.88 -7.57 21.03
CA HIS A 224 -2.92 -8.55 21.53
C HIS A 224 -1.48 -8.01 21.53
N PRO A 225 -1.15 -7.01 22.37
CA PRO A 225 0.18 -6.41 22.39
C PRO A 225 1.27 -7.40 22.84
N GLU A 226 0.92 -8.41 23.65
CA GLU A 226 1.84 -9.46 24.11
C GLU A 226 2.32 -10.41 23.01
N LYS A 227 1.62 -10.41 21.88
CA LYS A 227 1.90 -11.28 20.72
C LYS A 227 2.75 -10.59 19.65
N LEU A 228 3.12 -9.33 19.84
CA LEU A 228 3.87 -8.53 18.88
C LEU A 228 5.19 -8.04 19.48
N ASP A 229 6.30 -8.70 19.15
CA ASP A 229 7.63 -8.34 19.67
C ASP A 229 8.15 -7.05 19.02
N LEU A 230 8.09 -5.94 19.75
CA LEU A 230 8.55 -4.62 19.31
C LEU A 230 9.82 -4.22 20.07
N LEU A 231 10.99 -4.52 19.50
CA LEU A 231 12.30 -4.31 20.13
C LEU A 231 12.79 -2.86 20.11
N ALA A 232 12.10 -1.97 19.40
CA ALA A 232 12.44 -0.55 19.29
C ALA A 232 11.18 0.30 19.03
N PRO A 233 11.18 1.60 19.40
CA PRO A 233 10.11 2.51 18.97
C PRO A 233 10.18 2.72 17.45
N LEU A 234 9.09 2.39 16.77
CA LEU A 234 8.96 2.50 15.32
C LEU A 234 8.17 3.75 14.93
N HIS A 235 8.49 4.32 13.77
CA HIS A 235 7.61 5.24 13.05
C HIS A 235 7.28 4.54 11.75
N THR A 236 6.18 3.81 11.74
CA THR A 236 5.80 2.95 10.62
C THR A 236 4.94 3.74 9.63
N ARG A 237 5.23 3.58 8.34
CA ARG A 237 4.41 4.14 7.26
C ARG A 237 3.65 3.10 6.46
N GLU A 238 4.13 1.87 6.42
CA GLU A 238 3.41 0.80 5.75
C GLU A 238 3.57 -0.51 6.51
N VAL A 239 2.48 -1.28 6.53
CA VAL A 239 2.47 -2.68 6.97
C VAL A 239 2.19 -3.59 5.79
N LEU A 240 3.09 -4.54 5.56
CA LEU A 240 2.90 -5.61 4.58
C LEU A 240 2.87 -6.96 5.30
N THR A 241 2.16 -7.94 4.72
CA THR A 241 2.07 -9.31 5.23
C THR A 241 2.39 -10.30 4.14
N PHE A 242 3.24 -11.29 4.41
CA PHE A 242 3.60 -12.35 3.46
C PHE A 242 4.30 -13.49 4.18
N ASP A 243 4.29 -14.70 3.62
CA ASP A 243 5.12 -15.79 4.15
C ASP A 243 6.58 -15.57 3.73
N ALA A 244 7.41 -15.04 4.63
CA ALA A 244 8.79 -14.71 4.31
C ALA A 244 9.68 -15.96 4.29
N ASN A 245 9.31 -17.00 5.02
CA ASN A 245 10.19 -18.10 5.36
C ASN A 245 9.77 -19.47 4.79
N GLY A 246 8.62 -19.52 4.12
CA GLY A 246 8.07 -20.68 3.44
C GLY A 246 7.35 -21.67 4.36
N ASP A 247 6.89 -21.23 5.53
CA ASP A 247 6.20 -22.09 6.51
C ASP A 247 4.67 -22.09 6.36
N GLY A 248 4.12 -21.30 5.44
CA GLY A 248 2.71 -21.18 5.16
C GLY A 248 1.96 -20.22 6.09
N HIS A 249 2.65 -19.48 6.95
CA HIS A 249 2.06 -18.50 7.84
C HIS A 249 2.48 -17.08 7.44
N PRO A 250 1.54 -16.11 7.39
CA PRO A 250 1.91 -14.74 7.07
C PRO A 250 2.74 -14.12 8.20
N ASP A 251 3.90 -13.61 7.82
CA ASP A 251 4.80 -12.77 8.62
C ASP A 251 4.43 -11.29 8.44
N ILE A 252 4.92 -10.43 9.33
CA ILE A 252 4.68 -8.98 9.28
C ILE A 252 5.96 -8.24 8.88
N LEU A 253 5.84 -7.30 7.94
CA LEU A 253 6.88 -6.36 7.56
C LEU A 253 6.43 -4.93 7.85
N PHE A 254 7.15 -4.23 8.73
CA PHE A 254 6.94 -2.81 8.98
C PHE A 254 7.97 -1.97 8.25
N LEU A 255 7.51 -1.08 7.37
CA LEU A 255 8.35 -0.08 6.73
C LEU A 255 8.42 1.17 7.60
N ASN A 256 9.64 1.60 7.92
CA ASN A 256 9.86 2.62 8.94
C ASN A 256 10.58 3.85 8.39
N LEU A 257 10.30 4.98 9.04
CA LEU A 257 11.00 6.23 8.82
C LEU A 257 11.99 6.52 9.94
N THR A 258 13.02 7.27 9.62
CA THR A 258 13.86 7.87 10.67
C THR A 258 13.24 9.15 11.22
N SER A 259 12.63 9.98 10.37
CA SER A 259 11.94 11.23 10.73
C SER A 259 11.16 11.81 9.53
N ASN A 260 10.09 12.56 9.80
CA ASN A 260 9.45 13.47 8.83
C ASN A 260 10.17 14.84 8.78
N GLY A 261 10.95 15.21 9.80
CA GLY A 261 11.61 16.51 9.97
C GLY A 261 13.06 16.57 9.47
N GLY A 262 13.51 15.57 8.70
CA GLY A 262 14.82 15.57 8.04
C GLY A 262 16.02 15.30 8.96
N LYS A 263 15.80 14.85 10.20
CA LYS A 263 16.85 14.42 11.15
C LYS A 263 16.87 12.90 11.30
N PHE A 264 17.97 12.35 11.82
CA PHE A 264 18.00 10.94 12.22
C PHE A 264 17.45 10.81 13.66
N GLU A 265 16.19 10.43 13.82
CA GLU A 265 15.51 10.43 15.15
C GLU A 265 15.17 9.03 15.64
N LYS A 266 14.73 8.15 14.74
CA LYS A 266 14.38 6.75 15.01
C LYS A 266 15.17 5.83 14.07
N ASP A 267 15.23 4.54 14.42
CA ASP A 267 15.84 3.53 13.56
C ASP A 267 14.90 3.25 12.36
N PRO A 268 15.29 3.60 11.12
CA PRO A 268 14.42 3.44 9.96
C PRO A 268 14.43 2.03 9.39
N THR A 269 15.20 1.10 9.97
CA THR A 269 15.31 -0.25 9.40
C THR A 269 13.93 -0.89 9.29
N THR A 270 13.63 -1.43 8.12
CA THR A 270 12.44 -2.26 7.90
C THR A 270 12.46 -3.41 8.91
N ARG A 271 11.34 -3.67 9.60
CA ARG A 271 11.26 -4.75 10.60
C ARG A 271 10.51 -5.94 10.05
N LEU A 272 11.12 -7.12 10.12
CA LEU A 272 10.50 -8.40 9.76
C LEU A 272 10.23 -9.20 11.03
N LEU A 273 8.95 -9.40 11.32
CA LEU A 273 8.48 -10.18 12.46
C LEU A 273 7.91 -11.51 11.95
N ILE A 274 8.51 -12.60 12.40
CA ILE A 274 8.15 -13.96 11.98
C ILE A 274 7.04 -14.52 12.86
N ASN A 275 6.01 -15.08 12.22
CA ASN A 275 4.88 -15.74 12.85
C ASN A 275 5.26 -17.18 13.25
N ASP A 276 4.82 -17.63 14.42
CA ASP A 276 4.98 -19.03 14.86
C ASP A 276 3.84 -19.96 14.42
N GLY A 277 2.94 -19.46 13.56
CA GLY A 277 1.74 -20.15 13.09
C GLY A 277 0.56 -20.11 14.06
N LYS A 278 0.68 -19.38 15.17
CA LYS A 278 -0.39 -19.16 16.15
C LYS A 278 -0.61 -17.67 16.42
N GLY A 279 -0.11 -16.83 15.52
CA GLY A 279 -0.12 -15.38 15.63
C GLY A 279 0.73 -14.87 16.80
N ASN A 280 1.85 -15.51 17.13
CA ASN A 280 2.89 -14.90 17.95
C ASN A 280 4.03 -14.44 17.02
N PHE A 281 4.29 -13.14 17.02
CA PHE A 281 5.21 -12.48 16.11
C PHE A 281 6.50 -12.09 16.80
N LYS A 282 7.62 -12.63 16.31
CA LYS A 282 8.95 -12.39 16.86
C LYS A 282 9.80 -11.58 15.88
N ASP A 283 10.40 -10.49 16.35
CA ASP A 283 11.33 -9.70 15.53
C ASP A 283 12.60 -10.52 15.24
N GLU A 284 12.78 -10.93 13.97
CA GLU A 284 13.99 -11.60 13.48
C GLU A 284 14.79 -10.71 12.51
N THR A 285 14.52 -9.40 12.51
CA THR A 285 15.10 -8.42 11.56
C THR A 285 16.61 -8.51 11.50
N ALA A 286 17.30 -8.47 12.65
CA ALA A 286 18.76 -8.43 12.70
C ALA A 286 19.44 -9.69 12.09
N LYS A 287 18.71 -10.81 12.00
CA LYS A 287 19.17 -12.07 11.41
C LYS A 287 18.87 -12.13 9.92
N ARG A 288 17.78 -11.49 9.47
CA ARG A 288 17.14 -11.74 8.18
C ARG A 288 17.23 -10.59 7.20
N ILE A 289 17.23 -9.35 7.68
CA ILE A 289 17.21 -8.14 6.85
C ILE A 289 18.53 -7.38 7.04
N PRO A 290 19.24 -7.04 5.96
CA PRO A 290 20.42 -6.17 6.05
C PRO A 290 20.04 -4.82 6.66
N LYS A 291 20.87 -4.30 7.57
CA LYS A 291 20.63 -3.00 8.20
C LYS A 291 20.52 -1.89 7.16
N GLN A 292 19.48 -1.07 7.27
CA GLN A 292 19.23 0.07 6.39
C GLN A 292 19.49 1.39 7.14
N THR A 293 19.72 2.46 6.39
CA THR A 293 19.97 3.82 6.93
C THR A 293 19.11 4.87 6.21
N TYR A 294 18.06 4.44 5.53
CA TYR A 294 17.13 5.28 4.77
C TYR A 294 15.70 4.97 5.23
N SER A 295 14.82 5.95 5.09
CA SER A 295 13.39 5.79 5.34
C SER A 295 12.71 5.04 4.20
N SER A 296 11.74 4.17 4.52
CA SER A 296 10.88 3.49 3.55
C SER A 296 9.41 3.86 3.80
N TYR A 297 8.75 4.33 2.75
CA TYR A 297 7.35 4.80 2.78
C TYR A 297 6.39 3.78 2.17
N ALA A 298 6.85 3.02 1.17
CA ALA A 298 6.08 2.00 0.49
C ALA A 298 6.98 0.82 0.08
N GLY A 299 6.36 -0.31 -0.21
CA GLY A 299 7.01 -1.52 -0.69
C GLY A 299 6.06 -2.45 -1.42
N ALA A 300 6.62 -3.46 -2.04
CA ALA A 300 5.87 -4.53 -2.67
C ALA A 300 6.56 -5.88 -2.45
N ILE A 301 5.74 -6.93 -2.32
CA ILE A 301 6.18 -8.30 -2.10
C ILE A 301 5.79 -9.14 -3.30
N PHE A 302 6.79 -9.70 -4.00
CA PHE A 302 6.59 -10.62 -5.12
C PHE A 302 7.91 -11.30 -5.48
N ASP A 303 7.84 -12.43 -6.17
CA ASP A 303 9.02 -13.16 -6.64
C ASP A 303 9.50 -12.56 -7.98
N PHE A 304 10.44 -11.61 -7.93
CA PHE A 304 10.96 -10.97 -9.15
C PHE A 304 11.95 -11.85 -9.90
N ASN A 305 12.44 -12.92 -9.27
CA ASN A 305 13.51 -13.75 -9.81
C ASN A 305 13.03 -15.15 -10.27
N HIS A 306 11.77 -15.47 -9.99
CA HIS A 306 11.07 -16.71 -10.30
C HIS A 306 11.66 -17.96 -9.62
N ASP A 307 12.17 -17.83 -8.39
CA ASP A 307 12.67 -18.96 -7.59
C ASP A 307 11.62 -19.60 -6.66
N GLY A 308 10.40 -19.04 -6.63
CA GLY A 308 9.29 -19.48 -5.79
C GLY A 308 9.25 -18.82 -4.41
N SER A 309 10.16 -17.90 -4.11
CA SER A 309 10.23 -17.18 -2.84
C SER A 309 9.85 -15.71 -3.02
N PRO A 310 8.99 -15.15 -2.15
CA PRO A 310 8.67 -13.72 -2.24
C PRO A 310 9.89 -12.86 -1.88
N ASP A 311 10.23 -11.94 -2.78
CA ASP A 311 11.23 -10.90 -2.60
C ASP A 311 10.58 -9.56 -2.20
N ILE A 312 11.39 -8.56 -1.85
CA ILE A 312 10.90 -7.24 -1.39
C ILE A 312 11.47 -6.13 -2.26
N ILE A 313 10.59 -5.28 -2.78
CA ILE A 313 10.93 -3.96 -3.33
C ILE A 313 10.54 -2.88 -2.33
N LEU A 314 11.41 -1.89 -2.11
CA LEU A 314 11.22 -0.85 -1.10
C LEU A 314 11.45 0.53 -1.70
N SER A 315 10.57 1.48 -1.40
CA SER A 315 10.93 2.89 -1.53
C SER A 315 12.04 3.25 -0.54
N ALA A 316 12.85 4.23 -0.93
CA ALA A 316 13.96 4.68 -0.12
C ALA A 316 14.09 6.21 -0.23
N ILE A 317 14.26 6.85 0.93
CA ILE A 317 14.61 8.27 1.03
C ILE A 317 15.74 8.39 2.05
N LYS A 318 16.84 9.01 1.64
CA LYS A 318 17.98 9.24 2.52
C LYS A 318 17.60 10.36 3.47
N ILE A 319 17.89 10.18 4.76
CA ILE A 319 17.72 11.22 5.79
C ILE A 319 18.78 11.00 6.89
N PRO A 320 19.61 11.99 7.27
CA PRO A 320 19.87 13.30 6.63
C PRO A 320 20.96 13.25 5.53
N PRO A 321 20.99 14.21 4.59
CA PRO A 321 19.90 15.15 4.25
C PRO A 321 18.72 14.42 3.59
N PHE A 322 17.54 15.06 3.56
CA PHE A 322 16.36 14.55 2.84
C PHE A 322 16.63 14.54 1.32
N GLU A 323 17.02 13.39 0.78
CA GLU A 323 17.39 13.20 -0.62
C GLU A 323 16.65 12.00 -1.24
N ALA A 324 16.15 12.19 -2.46
CA ALA A 324 15.62 11.11 -3.28
C ALA A 324 16.65 9.99 -3.43
N MET A 325 16.19 8.74 -3.33
CA MET A 325 17.01 7.56 -3.58
C MET A 325 16.36 6.66 -4.62
N GLN A 326 17.18 5.81 -5.21
CA GLN A 326 16.71 4.71 -6.04
C GLN A 326 15.84 3.77 -5.19
N VAL A 327 14.78 3.24 -5.76
CA VAL A 327 14.02 2.13 -5.16
C VAL A 327 14.96 0.94 -4.93
N GLN A 328 14.81 0.25 -3.81
CA GLN A 328 15.72 -0.80 -3.36
C GLN A 328 15.10 -2.18 -3.56
N ALA A 329 15.94 -3.20 -3.77
CA ALA A 329 15.50 -4.59 -3.91
C ALA A 329 16.24 -5.50 -2.94
N LEU A 330 15.47 -6.30 -2.19
CA LEU A 330 15.96 -7.34 -1.30
C LEU A 330 15.50 -8.70 -1.82
N GLN A 331 16.45 -9.57 -2.16
CA GLN A 331 16.17 -10.93 -2.62
C GLN A 331 16.15 -11.91 -1.44
N ASN A 332 15.14 -12.75 -1.38
CA ASN A 332 14.97 -13.84 -0.42
C ASN A 332 15.77 -15.08 -0.86
N ASP A 333 16.30 -15.84 0.09
CA ASP A 333 16.98 -17.12 -0.16
C ASP A 333 16.04 -18.35 -0.06
N GLY A 334 14.73 -18.11 0.01
CA GLY A 334 13.69 -19.10 0.23
C GLY A 334 13.56 -19.59 1.67
N LYS A 335 14.31 -18.99 2.60
CA LYS A 335 14.22 -19.27 4.04
C LYS A 335 13.98 -18.01 4.85
N GLY A 336 13.67 -16.90 4.18
CA GLY A 336 13.47 -15.58 4.77
C GLY A 336 14.75 -14.91 5.20
N ASN A 337 15.89 -15.18 4.55
CA ASN A 337 17.10 -14.36 4.69
C ASN A 337 17.28 -13.54 3.43
N PHE A 338 17.35 -12.21 3.60
CA PHE A 338 17.33 -11.27 2.51
C PHE A 338 18.71 -10.68 2.23
N LYS A 339 18.97 -10.41 0.95
CA LYS A 339 20.18 -9.73 0.48
C LYS A 339 19.81 -8.53 -0.38
N LEU A 340 20.50 -7.41 -0.16
CA LEU A 340 20.40 -6.24 -1.05
C LEU A 340 20.99 -6.55 -2.43
N VAL A 341 20.15 -6.42 -3.47
CA VAL A 341 20.48 -6.72 -4.87
C VAL A 341 20.05 -5.60 -5.84
N THR A 342 19.79 -4.40 -5.33
CA THR A 342 19.25 -3.25 -6.06
C THR A 342 19.84 -3.06 -7.47
N ASP A 343 21.17 -2.99 -7.60
CA ASP A 343 21.84 -2.72 -8.89
C ASP A 343 21.55 -3.76 -9.99
N GLN A 344 21.14 -4.98 -9.61
CA GLN A 344 20.81 -6.05 -10.54
C GLN A 344 19.33 -6.05 -10.93
N VAL A 345 18.48 -5.49 -10.07
CA VAL A 345 17.02 -5.60 -10.15
C VAL A 345 16.39 -4.30 -10.59
N ILE A 346 16.65 -3.19 -9.91
CA ILE A 346 15.91 -1.95 -10.12
C ILE A 346 16.72 -0.95 -10.96
N PRO A 347 16.17 -0.39 -12.06
CA PRO A 347 16.87 0.63 -12.84
C PRO A 347 17.24 1.86 -12.03
N ALA A 348 18.38 2.47 -12.35
CA ALA A 348 18.85 3.68 -11.68
C ALA A 348 17.97 4.91 -11.96
N SER A 349 17.12 4.86 -12.99
CA SER A 349 16.12 5.88 -13.33
C SER A 349 14.98 6.02 -12.31
N THR A 350 14.86 5.09 -11.37
CA THR A 350 13.86 5.12 -10.29
C THR A 350 14.21 6.07 -9.14
N VAL A 351 15.35 6.76 -9.20
CA VAL A 351 15.72 7.78 -8.20
C VAL A 351 14.62 8.83 -8.11
N GLY A 352 13.97 8.88 -6.96
CA GLY A 352 12.82 9.76 -6.71
C GLY A 352 12.42 9.72 -5.24
N ARG A 353 11.31 10.38 -4.92
CA ARG A 353 10.64 10.23 -3.63
C ARG A 353 9.47 9.30 -3.87
N SER A 354 9.67 8.00 -3.69
CA SER A 354 8.63 7.01 -4.00
C SER A 354 7.72 6.74 -2.80
N TRP A 355 6.41 6.84 -3.01
CA TRP A 355 5.40 6.84 -1.93
C TRP A 355 4.38 5.70 -2.03
N GLY A 356 4.22 5.11 -3.21
CA GLY A 356 3.37 3.93 -3.43
C GLY A 356 4.01 3.02 -4.47
N ILE A 357 3.81 1.70 -4.35
CA ILE A 357 4.33 0.71 -5.29
C ILE A 357 3.24 -0.34 -5.54
N ALA A 358 2.80 -0.46 -6.79
CA ALA A 358 1.88 -1.50 -7.23
C ALA A 358 2.59 -2.48 -8.16
N VAL A 359 2.16 -3.74 -8.11
CA VAL A 359 2.72 -4.83 -8.93
C VAL A 359 1.58 -5.53 -9.66
N GLY A 360 1.77 -5.79 -10.95
CA GLY A 360 0.81 -6.49 -11.79
C GLY A 360 1.37 -6.66 -13.20
N ASP A 361 0.91 -7.68 -13.91
CA ASP A 361 1.28 -7.88 -15.33
C ASP A 361 0.40 -6.96 -16.19
N VAL A 362 0.94 -5.80 -16.55
CA VAL A 362 0.21 -4.77 -17.30
C VAL A 362 0.33 -4.97 -18.81
N ASN A 363 1.22 -5.83 -19.29
CA ASN A 363 1.42 -6.08 -20.72
C ASN A 363 1.01 -7.50 -21.17
N GLY A 364 0.57 -8.35 -20.24
CA GLY A 364 0.07 -9.69 -20.49
C GLY A 364 1.17 -10.71 -20.83
N ASP A 365 2.44 -10.45 -20.51
CA ASP A 365 3.56 -11.36 -20.81
C ASP A 365 3.81 -12.43 -19.74
N GLY A 366 3.01 -12.42 -18.67
CA GLY A 366 3.09 -13.33 -17.54
C GLY A 366 4.16 -12.98 -16.52
N LYS A 367 4.81 -11.81 -16.63
CA LYS A 367 5.81 -11.33 -15.67
C LYS A 367 5.28 -10.16 -14.85
N PRO A 368 5.67 -10.05 -13.57
CA PRO A 368 5.30 -8.89 -12.77
C PRO A 368 5.93 -7.61 -13.33
N ASP A 369 5.10 -6.59 -13.55
CA ASP A 369 5.54 -5.22 -13.79
C ASP A 369 5.38 -4.38 -12.50
N ILE A 370 6.06 -3.24 -12.42
CA ILE A 370 6.01 -2.35 -11.25
C ILE A 370 5.57 -0.95 -11.66
N PHE A 371 4.52 -0.44 -11.02
CA PHE A 371 4.13 0.97 -11.06
C PHE A 371 4.56 1.65 -9.76
N ILE A 372 5.36 2.71 -9.85
CA ILE A 372 5.91 3.42 -8.69
C ILE A 372 5.34 4.84 -8.66
N GLY A 373 4.55 5.13 -7.63
CA GLY A 373 4.09 6.47 -7.27
C GLY A 373 5.25 7.33 -6.80
N GLN A 374 5.28 8.59 -7.22
CA GLN A 374 6.38 9.52 -6.97
C GLN A 374 5.86 10.88 -6.50
N TRP A 375 6.56 11.45 -5.51
CA TRP A 375 6.28 12.77 -4.97
C TRP A 375 7.20 13.82 -5.60
N GLY A 376 6.62 14.83 -6.26
CA GLY A 376 7.36 15.91 -6.91
C GLY A 376 8.22 15.47 -8.10
N THR A 377 8.00 14.27 -8.63
CA THR A 377 8.59 13.77 -9.88
C THR A 377 7.60 12.83 -10.58
N GLN A 378 7.81 12.60 -11.88
CA GLN A 378 7.02 11.68 -12.70
C GLN A 378 6.99 10.26 -12.12
N ALA A 379 5.79 9.71 -11.93
CA ALA A 379 5.57 8.29 -11.60
C ALA A 379 6.28 7.35 -12.60
N ARG A 380 6.69 6.15 -12.17
CA ARG A 380 7.47 5.22 -13.00
C ARG A 380 6.67 3.97 -13.35
N LEU A 381 6.91 3.46 -14.55
CA LEU A 381 6.48 2.12 -14.97
C LEU A 381 7.69 1.30 -15.39
N LEU A 382 7.88 0.17 -14.74
CA LEU A 382 8.93 -0.80 -15.02
C LEU A 382 8.28 -2.09 -15.56
N LEU A 383 8.59 -2.47 -16.80
CA LEU A 383 8.14 -3.77 -17.32
C LEU A 383 9.12 -4.87 -16.96
N GLY A 384 8.61 -6.02 -16.51
CA GLY A 384 9.36 -7.24 -16.22
C GLY A 384 10.01 -7.83 -17.48
N LYS A 385 11.11 -8.58 -17.30
CA LYS A 385 11.94 -9.12 -18.40
C LYS A 385 12.07 -10.63 -18.39
#